data_AF-A0A1F8NQF4-F1
#
_entry.id   AF-A0A1F8NQF4-F1
#
_cell.length_a   1.000
_cell.length_b   1.000
_cell.length_c   1.000
_cell.angle_alpha   90.00
_cell.angle_beta   90.00
_cell.angle_gamma   90.00
#
_symmetry.space_group_name_H-M   'P 1'
#
loop_
_entity.id
_entity.type
_entity.pdbx_description
1 polymer ?
#
loop_
_entity_poly.entity_id
_entity_poly.type
_entity_poly.pdbx_seq_one_letter_code
_entity_poly.pdbx_strand_id
1 'polypeptide(L)'
;MKAEAGLWVALSVLAPVVAAVAWPRLVGRLGGWAPMAAQAGPWLHSLAPGYLALLRGAVLGRDYGLYGQGWDGWLSGAAVCAGTLVAGGWLLRWLTLPTAIVLPAPADGLRQEVRWGLYRAAGALWSGAAPGGVAVGLILAMVEWALARRVWAGGAWRTPAAWVPVARMALSGALFLATRNFWLTAVAQIGLLFLARAAGSRSSPPGDAGEGATPKVGE
;
A
#
# COMPACT_ATOMS: atom_id res chain seq x y z
N MET A 1 -13.13 -5.52 -22.64
CA MET A 1 -12.31 -4.49 -21.97
C MET A 1 -12.88 -4.07 -20.61
N LYS A 2 -13.95 -3.27 -20.50
CA LYS A 2 -14.46 -2.80 -19.18
C LYS A 2 -14.89 -3.93 -18.21
N ALA A 3 -15.56 -4.97 -18.72
CA ALA A 3 -15.97 -6.14 -17.92
C ALA A 3 -14.77 -6.96 -17.42
N GLU A 4 -13.72 -7.08 -18.24
CA GLU A 4 -12.49 -7.78 -17.90
C GLU A 4 -11.68 -7.01 -16.83
N ALA A 5 -11.60 -5.67 -16.94
CA ALA A 5 -11.08 -4.84 -15.85
C ALA A 5 -11.85 -5.06 -14.54
N GLY A 6 -13.19 -5.18 -14.63
CA GLY A 6 -14.06 -5.48 -13.50
C GLY A 6 -13.70 -6.81 -12.83
N LEU A 7 -13.44 -7.85 -13.62
CA LEU A 7 -12.99 -9.15 -13.11
C LEU A 7 -11.66 -9.05 -12.36
N TRP A 8 -10.65 -8.39 -12.94
CA TRP A 8 -9.34 -8.23 -12.30
C TRP A 8 -9.42 -7.42 -11.00
N VAL A 9 -10.25 -6.37 -10.98
CA VAL A 9 -10.53 -5.58 -9.77
C VAL A 9 -11.25 -6.43 -8.73
N ALA A 10 -12.29 -7.18 -9.11
CA ALA A 10 -13.04 -8.03 -8.20
C ALA A 10 -12.16 -9.11 -7.56
N LEU A 11 -11.33 -9.78 -8.37
CA LEU A 11 -10.35 -10.74 -7.88
C LEU A 11 -9.39 -10.09 -6.87
N SER A 12 -8.92 -8.88 -7.14
CA SER A 12 -8.00 -8.17 -6.26
C SER A 12 -8.68 -7.76 -4.93
N VAL A 13 -9.88 -7.20 -4.99
CA VAL A 13 -10.62 -6.73 -3.80
C VAL A 13 -11.07 -7.91 -2.92
N LEU A 14 -11.48 -9.03 -3.52
CA LEU A 14 -12.01 -10.19 -2.80
C LEU A 14 -10.94 -11.18 -2.34
N ALA A 15 -9.75 -11.19 -2.96
CA ALA A 15 -8.64 -12.06 -2.58
C ALA A 15 -8.33 -12.12 -1.07
N PRO A 16 -8.26 -11.01 -0.30
CA PRO A 16 -7.98 -11.10 1.14
C PRO A 16 -9.07 -11.84 1.91
N VAL A 17 -10.33 -11.72 1.49
CA VAL A 17 -11.46 -12.46 2.10
C VAL A 17 -11.35 -13.94 1.77
N VAL A 18 -11.13 -14.27 0.50
CA VAL A 18 -10.96 -15.66 0.04
C VAL A 18 -9.76 -16.31 0.73
N ALA A 19 -8.63 -15.60 0.84
CA ALA A 19 -7.45 -16.07 1.53
C ALA A 19 -7.73 -16.33 3.01
N ALA A 20 -8.39 -15.42 3.72
CA ALA A 20 -8.73 -15.63 5.14
C ALA A 20 -9.60 -16.88 5.37
N VAL A 21 -10.51 -17.20 4.44
CA VAL A 21 -11.39 -18.37 4.53
C VAL A 21 -10.68 -19.66 4.09
N ALA A 22 -9.90 -19.61 3.01
CA ALA A 22 -9.31 -20.79 2.39
C ALA A 22 -7.97 -21.18 3.04
N TRP A 23 -7.18 -20.21 3.48
CA TRP A 23 -5.82 -20.43 4.00
C TRP A 23 -5.75 -21.40 5.18
N PRO A 24 -6.61 -21.31 6.23
CA PRO A 24 -6.56 -22.25 7.34
C PRO A 24 -6.79 -23.72 6.92
N ARG A 25 -7.55 -23.94 5.84
CA ARG A 25 -7.84 -25.27 5.30
C ARG A 25 -6.74 -25.80 4.39
N LEU A 26 -6.00 -24.89 3.76
CA LEU A 26 -4.97 -25.21 2.77
C LEU A 26 -3.58 -25.31 3.39
N VAL A 27 -3.30 -24.55 4.45
CA VAL A 27 -1.97 -24.48 5.05
C VAL A 27 -1.48 -25.85 5.52
N GLY A 28 -2.35 -26.66 6.12
CA GLY A 28 -2.02 -28.03 6.53
C GLY A 28 -1.78 -28.99 5.36
N ARG A 29 -2.33 -28.70 4.18
CA ARG A 29 -2.11 -29.50 2.95
C ARG A 29 -0.85 -29.11 2.20
N LEU A 30 -0.36 -27.88 2.39
CA LEU A 30 0.83 -27.36 1.71
C LEU A 30 2.14 -27.86 2.34
N GLY A 31 2.10 -28.43 3.54
CA GLY A 31 3.28 -28.96 4.22
C GLY A 31 4.42 -27.93 4.26
N GLY A 32 5.62 -28.34 3.81
CA GLY A 32 6.81 -27.48 3.77
C GLY A 32 6.72 -26.26 2.83
N TRP A 33 5.73 -26.21 1.92
CA TRP A 33 5.53 -25.07 1.01
C TRP A 33 4.74 -23.92 1.64
N ALA A 34 4.07 -24.16 2.77
CA ALA A 34 3.31 -23.14 3.50
C ALA A 34 4.08 -21.83 3.76
N PRO A 35 5.35 -21.84 4.27
CA PRO A 35 6.11 -20.61 4.48
C PRO A 35 6.42 -19.87 3.18
N MET A 36 6.78 -20.59 2.11
CA MET A 36 7.02 -19.98 0.80
C MET A 36 5.75 -19.35 0.24
N ALA A 37 4.61 -20.03 0.33
CA ALA A 37 3.32 -19.52 -0.13
C ALA A 37 2.85 -18.32 0.70
N ALA A 38 3.11 -18.29 2.01
CA ALA A 38 2.84 -17.13 2.85
C ALA A 38 3.69 -15.90 2.46
N GLN A 39 4.92 -16.11 1.98
CA GLN A 39 5.82 -15.04 1.56
C GLN A 39 5.55 -14.56 0.12
N ALA A 40 5.34 -15.49 -0.81
CA ALA A 40 5.16 -15.20 -2.24
C ALA A 40 3.70 -14.83 -2.58
N GLY A 41 2.73 -15.38 -1.87
CA GLY A 41 1.29 -15.16 -2.10
C GLY A 41 0.90 -13.68 -2.14
N PRO A 42 1.32 -12.84 -1.16
CA PRO A 42 1.06 -11.41 -1.18
C PRO A 42 1.62 -10.70 -2.42
N TRP A 43 2.81 -11.10 -2.90
CA TRP A 43 3.42 -10.53 -4.11
C TRP A 43 2.66 -10.93 -5.37
N LEU A 44 2.32 -12.22 -5.49
CA LEU A 44 1.51 -12.73 -6.61
C LEU A 44 0.15 -12.04 -6.66
N HIS A 45 -0.52 -11.91 -5.52
CA HIS A 45 -1.79 -11.21 -5.41
C HIS A 45 -1.68 -9.72 -5.81
N SER A 46 -0.62 -9.03 -5.41
CA SER A 46 -0.44 -7.62 -5.73
C SER A 46 -0.04 -7.36 -7.18
N LEU A 47 0.79 -8.22 -7.78
CA LEU A 47 1.37 -8.00 -9.10
C LEU A 47 0.56 -8.67 -10.22
N ALA A 48 0.13 -9.92 -10.04
CA ALA A 48 -0.43 -10.72 -11.13
C ALA A 48 -1.71 -10.12 -11.73
N PRO A 49 -2.71 -9.67 -10.96
CA PRO A 49 -3.92 -9.07 -11.54
C PRO A 49 -3.60 -7.81 -12.35
N GLY A 50 -2.75 -6.93 -11.82
CA GLY A 50 -2.35 -5.70 -12.49
C GLY A 50 -1.58 -5.96 -13.77
N TYR A 51 -0.61 -6.86 -13.71
CA TYR A 51 0.24 -7.21 -14.85
C TYR A 51 -0.54 -7.92 -15.96
N LEU A 52 -1.38 -8.89 -15.61
CA LEU A 52 -2.23 -9.60 -16.58
C LEU A 52 -3.27 -8.66 -17.21
N ALA A 53 -3.86 -7.76 -16.42
CA ALA A 53 -4.78 -6.75 -16.95
C ALA A 53 -4.08 -5.80 -17.93
N LEU A 54 -2.85 -5.40 -17.65
CA LEU A 54 -2.05 -4.56 -18.56
C LEU A 54 -1.68 -5.30 -19.85
N LEU A 55 -1.16 -6.52 -19.75
CA LEU A 55 -0.78 -7.33 -20.92
C LEU A 55 -1.96 -7.59 -21.85
N ARG A 56 -3.16 -7.80 -21.30
CA ARG A 56 -4.38 -8.01 -22.10
C ARG A 56 -5.02 -6.72 -22.60
N GLY A 57 -4.43 -5.56 -22.28
CA GLY A 57 -5.01 -4.25 -22.61
C GLY A 57 -6.35 -4.00 -21.90
N ALA A 58 -6.62 -4.72 -20.81
CA ALA A 58 -7.86 -4.59 -20.04
C ALA A 58 -7.88 -3.33 -19.19
N VAL A 59 -6.75 -2.69 -18.91
CA VAL A 59 -6.62 -1.41 -18.19
C VAL A 59 -5.66 -0.46 -18.90
N LEU A 60 -5.82 0.84 -18.65
CA LEU A 60 -5.01 1.89 -19.26
C LEU A 60 -3.62 1.93 -18.61
N GLY A 61 -2.56 1.78 -19.42
CA GLY A 61 -1.18 1.93 -18.96
C GLY A 61 -0.60 3.34 -19.16
N ARG A 62 -0.91 3.97 -20.30
CA ARG A 62 -0.43 5.32 -20.65
C ARG A 62 -1.01 6.41 -19.74
N ASP A 63 -2.33 6.40 -19.53
CA ASP A 63 -3.02 7.36 -18.63
C ASP A 63 -2.67 7.14 -17.14
N TYR A 64 -1.85 6.13 -16.91
CA TYR A 64 -1.34 5.72 -15.64
C TYR A 64 0.15 6.02 -15.42
N GLY A 65 0.77 6.64 -16.42
CA GLY A 65 2.18 6.99 -16.39
C GLY A 65 3.09 5.78 -16.18
N LEU A 66 2.65 4.57 -16.53
CA LEU A 66 3.50 3.39 -16.56
C LEU A 66 4.52 3.48 -17.70
N TYR A 67 4.10 4.03 -18.84
CA TYR A 67 4.92 4.26 -20.02
C TYR A 67 4.41 5.47 -20.83
N GLY A 68 5.26 6.03 -21.69
CA GLY A 68 4.89 7.12 -22.61
C GLY A 68 4.91 8.53 -22.00
N GLN A 69 5.52 8.70 -20.82
CA GLN A 69 5.75 10.01 -20.20
C GLN A 69 7.01 10.68 -20.78
N GLY A 70 6.87 11.94 -21.20
CA GLY A 70 7.99 12.77 -21.64
C GLY A 70 8.83 13.29 -20.47
N TRP A 71 10.00 13.87 -20.78
CA TRP A 71 10.95 14.34 -19.76
C TRP A 71 10.37 15.43 -18.85
N ASP A 72 9.55 16.33 -19.42
CA ASP A 72 8.90 17.41 -18.66
C ASP A 72 7.92 16.88 -17.61
N GLY A 73 7.21 15.78 -17.92
CA GLY A 73 6.32 15.09 -17.00
C GLY A 73 7.08 14.42 -15.85
N TRP A 74 8.28 13.89 -16.14
CA TRP A 74 9.16 13.34 -15.12
C TRP A 74 9.72 14.42 -14.19
N LEU A 75 10.20 15.55 -14.74
CA LEU A 75 10.78 16.64 -13.94
C LEU A 75 9.74 17.31 -13.04
N SER A 76 8.61 17.72 -13.61
CA SER A 76 7.52 18.34 -12.84
C SER A 76 6.96 17.38 -11.79
N GLY A 77 6.77 16.11 -12.13
CA GLY A 77 6.35 15.08 -11.18
C GLY A 77 7.36 14.87 -10.06
N ALA A 78 8.66 14.84 -10.38
CA ALA A 78 9.73 14.67 -9.40
C ALA A 78 9.78 15.85 -8.42
N ALA A 79 9.59 17.08 -8.89
CA ALA A 79 9.50 18.26 -8.04
C ALA A 79 8.32 18.18 -7.05
N VAL A 80 7.13 17.75 -7.50
CA VAL A 80 5.97 17.54 -6.63
C VAL A 80 6.24 16.46 -5.58
N CYS A 81 6.84 15.33 -5.98
CA CYS A 81 7.19 14.25 -5.08
C CYS A 81 8.25 14.68 -4.04
N ALA A 82 9.29 15.39 -4.47
CA ALA A 82 10.32 15.92 -3.59
C ALA A 82 9.74 16.92 -2.58
N GLY A 83 8.90 17.86 -3.04
CA GLY A 83 8.20 18.79 -2.15
C GLY A 83 7.33 18.07 -1.12
N THR A 84 6.64 17.01 -1.54
CA THR A 84 5.82 16.19 -0.63
C THR A 84 6.67 15.44 0.41
N LEU A 85 7.83 14.89 0.01
CA LEU A 85 8.75 14.24 0.94
C LEU A 85 9.34 15.23 1.95
N VAL A 86 9.72 16.43 1.50
CA VAL A 86 10.23 17.49 2.37
C VAL A 86 9.15 17.96 3.34
N ALA A 87 7.94 18.25 2.85
CA ALA A 87 6.82 18.66 3.69
C ALA A 87 6.43 17.57 4.70
N GLY A 88 6.37 16.31 4.26
CA GLY A 88 6.10 15.17 5.13
C GLY A 88 7.18 14.97 6.20
N GLY A 89 8.46 15.04 5.80
CA GLY A 89 9.59 14.96 6.73
C GLY A 89 9.60 16.12 7.74
N TRP A 90 9.26 17.33 7.31
CA TRP A 90 9.13 18.49 8.19
C TRP A 90 7.96 18.32 9.16
N LEU A 91 6.79 17.93 8.68
CA LEU A 91 5.61 17.67 9.51
C LEU A 91 5.88 16.58 10.56
N LEU A 92 6.56 15.50 10.16
CA LEU A 92 6.95 14.40 11.06
C LEU A 92 7.95 14.81 12.15
N ARG A 93 8.65 15.94 12.01
CA ARG A 93 9.47 16.49 13.10
C ARG A 93 8.63 17.12 14.21
N TRP A 94 7.44 17.61 13.87
CA TRP A 94 6.53 18.26 14.81
C TRP A 94 5.48 17.31 15.38
N LEU A 95 5.17 16.22 14.67
CA LEU A 95 4.22 15.22 15.11
C LEU A 95 4.91 14.11 15.91
N THR A 96 4.50 13.93 17.17
CA THR A 96 4.74 12.70 17.92
C THR A 96 3.81 11.62 17.39
N LEU A 97 4.35 10.69 16.59
CA LEU A 97 3.58 9.54 16.13
C LEU A 97 3.28 8.63 17.33
N PRO A 98 2.01 8.39 17.69
CA PRO A 98 1.70 7.45 18.76
C PRO A 98 2.24 6.06 18.40
N THR A 99 2.88 5.40 19.38
CA THR A 99 3.46 4.05 19.25
C THR A 99 2.45 2.99 18.81
N ALA A 100 1.15 3.26 19.01
CA ALA A 100 0.05 2.43 18.52
C ALA A 100 -0.13 2.43 16.98
N ILE A 101 0.53 3.33 16.24
CA ILE A 101 0.46 3.34 14.78
C ILE A 101 1.43 2.31 14.22
N VAL A 102 0.90 1.15 13.83
CA VAL A 102 1.65 0.15 13.07
C VAL A 102 1.68 0.55 11.59
N LEU A 103 2.79 1.13 11.15
CA LEU A 103 3.00 1.43 9.74
C LEU A 103 3.31 0.14 8.95
N PRO A 104 2.82 -0.02 7.71
CA PRO A 104 3.16 -1.16 6.86
C PRO A 104 4.64 -1.12 6.47
N ALA A 105 5.30 -2.28 6.36
CA ALA A 105 6.69 -2.32 5.91
C ALA A 105 6.80 -1.73 4.48
N PRO A 106 7.95 -1.15 4.09
CA PRO A 106 8.11 -0.53 2.77
C PRO A 106 7.72 -1.45 1.60
N ALA A 107 8.06 -2.74 1.69
CA ALA A 107 7.67 -3.74 0.70
C ALA A 107 6.14 -3.92 0.61
N ASP A 108 5.46 -3.98 1.76
CA ASP A 108 3.99 -4.04 1.81
C ASP A 108 3.38 -2.75 1.26
N GLY A 109 4.03 -1.62 1.52
CA GLY A 109 3.66 -0.32 0.99
C GLY A 109 3.68 -0.31 -0.54
N LEU A 110 4.77 -0.78 -1.14
CA LEU A 110 4.89 -0.89 -2.60
C LEU A 110 3.83 -1.83 -3.19
N ARG A 111 3.60 -2.98 -2.56
CA ARG A 111 2.55 -3.93 -2.96
C ARG A 111 1.16 -3.29 -2.98
N GLN A 112 0.85 -2.43 -2.00
CA GLN A 112 -0.41 -1.67 -1.97
C GLN A 112 -0.49 -0.66 -3.10
N GLU A 113 0.60 0.08 -3.39
CA GLU A 113 0.62 1.06 -4.48
C GLU A 113 0.35 0.42 -5.84
N VAL A 114 0.90 -0.77 -6.11
CA VAL A 114 0.61 -1.51 -7.35
C VAL A 114 -0.88 -1.82 -7.47
N ARG A 115 -1.52 -2.29 -6.40
CA ARG A 115 -2.96 -2.61 -6.42
C ARG A 115 -3.82 -1.36 -6.57
N TRP A 116 -3.51 -0.30 -5.83
CA TRP A 116 -4.17 0.99 -6.03
C TRP A 116 -3.92 1.52 -7.44
N GLY A 117 -2.76 1.18 -8.00
CA GLY A 117 -2.43 1.39 -9.40
C GLY A 117 -3.43 0.70 -10.34
N LEU A 118 -3.72 -0.58 -10.14
CA LEU A 118 -4.78 -1.26 -10.89
C LEU A 118 -6.15 -0.56 -10.72
N TYR A 119 -6.52 -0.17 -9.50
CA TYR A 119 -7.87 0.36 -9.22
C TYR A 119 -8.16 1.68 -9.90
N ARG A 120 -7.27 2.69 -9.82
CA ARG A 120 -7.53 3.94 -10.55
C ARG A 120 -7.41 3.74 -12.07
N ALA A 121 -6.73 2.70 -12.57
CA ALA A 121 -6.54 2.44 -14.01
C ALA A 121 -7.80 1.85 -14.62
N ALA A 122 -8.39 0.88 -13.91
CA ALA A 122 -9.73 0.39 -14.19
C ALA A 122 -10.76 1.53 -14.06
N GLY A 123 -10.64 2.35 -13.00
CA GLY A 123 -11.49 3.52 -12.80
C GLY A 123 -11.43 4.52 -13.95
N ALA A 124 -10.23 4.87 -14.42
CA ALA A 124 -10.02 5.81 -15.53
C ALA A 124 -10.59 5.26 -16.84
N LEU A 125 -10.48 3.94 -17.06
CA LEU A 125 -11.12 3.27 -18.20
C LEU A 125 -12.65 3.37 -18.13
N TRP A 126 -13.23 3.28 -16.93
CA TRP A 126 -14.68 3.37 -16.75
C TRP A 126 -15.20 4.80 -16.87
N SER A 127 -14.54 5.75 -16.19
CA SER A 127 -14.93 7.17 -16.14
C SER A 127 -14.51 7.97 -17.37
N GLY A 128 -13.55 7.48 -18.15
CA GLY A 128 -12.95 8.19 -19.29
C GLY A 128 -12.04 9.35 -18.89
N ALA A 129 -11.81 9.56 -17.59
CA ALA A 129 -11.06 10.70 -17.08
C ALA A 129 -10.28 10.31 -15.82
N ALA A 130 -9.06 10.80 -15.73
CA ALA A 130 -8.15 10.39 -14.68
C ALA A 130 -8.51 10.90 -13.25
N PRO A 131 -9.23 12.04 -13.05
CA PRO A 131 -9.87 12.34 -11.77
C PRO A 131 -10.91 11.30 -11.34
N GLY A 132 -11.77 10.88 -12.28
CA GLY A 132 -12.74 9.81 -12.04
C GLY A 132 -12.07 8.48 -11.72
N GLY A 133 -10.94 8.20 -12.37
CA GLY A 133 -10.08 7.07 -12.04
C GLY A 133 -9.66 7.11 -10.57
N VAL A 134 -9.08 8.21 -10.11
CA VAL A 134 -8.62 8.34 -8.71
C VAL A 134 -9.76 8.20 -7.71
N ALA A 135 -10.93 8.79 -7.99
CA ALA A 135 -12.09 8.64 -7.14
C ALA A 135 -12.53 7.17 -7.01
N VAL A 136 -12.68 6.47 -8.14
CA VAL A 136 -13.01 5.04 -8.15
C VAL A 136 -11.93 4.21 -7.46
N GLY A 137 -10.66 4.51 -7.72
CA GLY A 137 -9.53 3.83 -7.14
C GLY A 137 -9.48 3.94 -5.61
N LEU A 138 -9.77 5.14 -5.09
CA LEU A 138 -9.87 5.39 -3.65
C LEU A 138 -11.04 4.61 -3.04
N ILE A 139 -12.22 4.62 -3.67
CA ILE A 139 -13.39 3.85 -3.21
C ILE A 139 -13.04 2.35 -3.13
N LEU A 140 -12.43 1.80 -4.18
CA LEU A 140 -12.04 0.38 -4.20
C LEU A 140 -10.98 0.05 -3.16
N ALA A 141 -9.99 0.92 -2.96
CA ALA A 141 -8.97 0.76 -1.92
C ALA A 141 -9.59 0.80 -0.51
N MET A 142 -10.57 1.68 -0.29
CA MET A 142 -11.31 1.75 0.97
C MET A 142 -12.17 0.51 1.20
N VAL A 143 -12.84 -0.01 0.15
CA VAL A 143 -13.63 -1.26 0.23
C VAL A 143 -12.72 -2.43 0.56
N GLU A 144 -11.60 -2.58 -0.15
CA GLU A 144 -10.61 -3.61 0.14
C GLU A 144 -10.10 -3.52 1.58
N TRP A 145 -9.75 -2.32 2.04
CA TRP A 145 -9.32 -2.08 3.40
C TRP A 145 -10.41 -2.44 4.41
N ALA A 146 -11.66 -2.04 4.18
CA ALA A 146 -12.78 -2.35 5.06
C ALA A 146 -13.02 -3.86 5.14
N LEU A 147 -12.92 -4.58 4.02
CA LEU A 147 -13.02 -6.05 3.97
C LEU A 147 -11.88 -6.71 4.74
N ALA A 148 -10.64 -6.34 4.46
CA ALA A 148 -9.47 -6.86 5.16
C ALA A 148 -9.52 -6.57 6.66
N ARG A 149 -10.10 -5.44 7.08
CA ARG A 149 -10.16 -5.06 8.50
C ARG A 149 -11.32 -5.69 9.25
N ARG A 150 -12.50 -5.81 8.61
CA ARG A 150 -13.67 -6.47 9.19
C ARG A 150 -13.42 -7.95 9.47
N VAL A 151 -12.60 -8.59 8.62
CA VAL A 151 -12.22 -9.98 8.78
C VAL A 151 -11.18 -10.19 9.90
N TRP A 152 -10.37 -9.17 10.23
CA TRP A 152 -9.20 -9.35 11.12
C TRP A 152 -9.19 -8.53 12.43
N ALA A 153 -9.97 -7.44 12.57
CA ALA A 153 -9.75 -6.46 13.65
C ALA A 153 -11.04 -5.80 14.18
N GLY A 154 -12.07 -6.58 14.49
CA GLY A 154 -13.39 -6.13 14.96
C GLY A 154 -13.41 -4.82 15.76
N GLY A 155 -14.18 -3.83 15.29
CA GLY A 155 -14.55 -2.62 16.06
C GLY A 155 -13.55 -1.44 16.08
N ALA A 156 -12.35 -1.55 15.51
CA ALA A 156 -11.28 -0.54 15.64
C ALA A 156 -11.39 0.70 14.71
N TRP A 157 -12.60 1.22 14.45
CA TRP A 157 -12.82 2.43 13.62
C TRP A 157 -12.76 3.74 14.43
N ARG A 158 -12.80 3.63 15.77
CA ARG A 158 -12.86 4.77 16.69
C ARG A 158 -11.48 5.36 17.04
N THR A 159 -10.39 4.73 16.65
CA THR A 159 -9.04 5.21 16.98
C THR A 159 -8.45 6.06 15.83
N PRO A 160 -7.71 7.15 16.12
CA PRO A 160 -7.05 7.94 15.07
C PRO A 160 -6.08 7.12 14.21
N ALA A 161 -5.39 6.15 14.82
CA ALA A 161 -4.50 5.21 14.13
C ALA A 161 -5.19 4.41 13.01
N ALA A 162 -6.51 4.24 13.10
CA ALA A 162 -7.32 3.59 12.08
C ALA A 162 -7.35 4.32 10.74
N TRP A 163 -7.18 5.64 10.77
CA TRP A 163 -7.35 6.49 9.61
C TRP A 163 -6.05 6.73 8.84
N VAL A 164 -4.90 6.32 9.40
CA VAL A 164 -3.59 6.44 8.73
C VAL A 164 -3.54 5.75 7.37
N PRO A 165 -4.05 4.51 7.19
CA PRO A 165 -4.11 3.88 5.86
C PRO A 165 -4.97 4.66 4.87
N VAL A 166 -6.09 5.24 5.33
CA VAL A 166 -7.01 6.03 4.49
C VAL A 166 -6.34 7.34 4.05
N ALA A 167 -5.69 8.04 4.98
CA ALA A 167 -4.91 9.24 4.67
C ALA A 167 -3.82 8.95 3.64
N ARG A 168 -3.14 7.79 3.77
CA ARG A 168 -2.14 7.35 2.79
C ARG A 168 -2.74 7.07 1.41
N MET A 169 -3.89 6.39 1.34
CA MET A 169 -4.60 6.16 0.07
C MET A 169 -4.96 7.48 -0.60
N ALA A 170 -5.50 8.43 0.16
CA ALA A 170 -5.86 9.76 -0.34
C ALA A 170 -4.62 10.53 -0.85
N LEU A 171 -3.51 10.49 -0.10
CA LEU A 171 -2.26 11.12 -0.51
C LEU A 171 -1.68 10.48 -1.79
N SER A 172 -1.74 9.14 -1.92
CA SER A 172 -1.32 8.45 -3.15
C SER A 172 -2.18 8.86 -4.34
N GLY A 173 -3.50 8.99 -4.14
CA GLY A 173 -4.42 9.51 -5.14
C GLY A 173 -4.08 10.93 -5.58
N ALA A 174 -3.87 11.84 -4.62
CA ALA A 174 -3.53 13.24 -4.88
C ALA A 174 -2.18 13.40 -5.60
N LEU A 175 -1.14 12.70 -5.14
CA LEU A 175 0.16 12.66 -5.80
C LEU A 175 0.05 12.16 -7.23
N PHE A 176 -0.76 11.14 -7.49
CA PHE A 176 -0.95 10.63 -8.82
C PHE A 176 -1.74 11.60 -9.73
N LEU A 177 -2.72 12.33 -9.19
CA LEU A 177 -3.39 13.38 -9.97
C LEU A 177 -2.42 14.47 -10.41
N ALA A 178 -1.51 14.87 -9.52
CA ALA A 178 -0.53 15.91 -9.77
C ALA A 178 0.60 15.45 -10.70
N THR A 179 1.09 14.22 -10.54
CA THR A 179 2.26 13.71 -11.27
C THR A 179 1.90 12.97 -12.55
N ARG A 180 0.70 12.37 -12.62
CA ARG A 180 0.31 11.40 -13.66
C ARG A 180 1.37 10.31 -13.89
N ASN A 181 2.13 9.96 -12.85
CA ASN A 181 3.26 9.05 -12.93
C ASN A 181 3.22 8.07 -11.76
N PHE A 182 2.96 6.80 -12.09
CA PHE A 182 2.90 5.72 -11.12
C PHE A 182 4.24 5.54 -10.36
N TRP A 183 5.37 5.54 -11.06
CA TRP A 183 6.68 5.29 -10.46
C TRP A 183 7.07 6.35 -9.45
N LEU A 184 6.89 7.62 -9.81
CA LEU A 184 7.16 8.74 -8.90
C LEU A 184 6.24 8.71 -7.68
N THR A 185 4.95 8.41 -7.89
CA THR A 185 4.00 8.26 -6.79
C THR A 185 4.40 7.12 -5.84
N ALA A 186 4.78 5.96 -6.40
CA ALA A 186 5.19 4.80 -5.61
C ALA A 186 6.47 5.08 -4.80
N VAL A 187 7.48 5.68 -5.42
CA VAL A 187 8.73 6.07 -4.74
C VAL A 187 8.47 7.07 -3.62
N ALA A 188 7.65 8.10 -3.87
CA ALA A 188 7.30 9.08 -2.85
C ALA A 188 6.56 8.45 -1.66
N GLN A 189 5.60 7.57 -1.92
CA GLN A 189 4.86 6.85 -0.87
C GLN A 189 5.78 5.96 -0.02
N ILE A 190 6.69 5.23 -0.66
CA ILE A 190 7.70 4.42 0.04
C ILE A 190 8.64 5.30 0.86
N GLY A 191 9.12 6.41 0.29
CA GLY A 191 9.99 7.37 0.97
C GLY A 191 9.33 7.95 2.24
N LEU A 192 8.04 8.30 2.15
CA LEU A 192 7.26 8.75 3.31
C LEU A 192 7.15 7.67 4.40
N LEU A 193 7.00 6.40 4.04
CA LEU A 193 7.00 5.30 5.01
C LEU A 193 8.36 5.17 5.71
N PHE A 194 9.46 5.31 4.98
CA PHE A 194 10.81 5.31 5.59
C PHE A 194 10.98 6.47 6.56
N LEU A 195 10.59 7.69 6.17
CA LEU A 195 10.65 8.87 7.03
C LEU A 195 9.81 8.71 8.29
N ALA A 196 8.57 8.22 8.15
CA ALA A 196 7.66 8.02 9.28
C ALA A 196 8.18 6.94 10.25
N ARG A 197 8.75 5.84 9.74
CA ARG A 197 9.38 4.81 10.58
C ARG A 197 10.60 5.34 11.32
N ALA A 198 11.47 6.09 10.64
CA ALA A 198 12.66 6.70 11.24
C ALA A 198 12.31 7.79 12.27
N ALA A 199 11.15 8.42 12.15
CA ALA A 199 10.62 9.32 13.18
C ALA A 199 10.11 8.54 14.40
N GLY A 200 9.35 7.46 14.19
CA GLY A 200 8.83 6.62 15.28
C GLY A 200 9.90 5.88 16.09
N SER A 201 11.02 5.49 15.47
CA SER A 201 12.15 4.89 16.18
C SER A 201 12.87 5.88 17.10
N ARG A 202 12.80 7.18 16.82
CA ARG A 202 13.42 8.24 17.66
C ARG A 202 12.61 8.57 18.91
N SER A 203 11.32 8.27 18.91
CA SER A 203 10.42 8.52 20.04
C SER A 203 10.30 7.34 21.01
N SER A 204 11.01 6.23 20.78
CA SER A 204 11.11 5.13 21.74
C SER A 204 12.26 5.41 22.73
N PRO A 205 12.03 5.41 24.05
CA PRO A 205 13.09 5.69 25.01
C PRO A 205 14.21 4.62 24.94
N PRO A 206 15.49 5.00 25.15
CA PRO A 206 16.57 4.05 25.30
C PRO A 206 16.50 3.44 26.70
N GLY A 207 15.82 2.31 26.83
CA GLY A 207 15.67 1.64 28.12
C GLY A 207 15.12 0.24 27.92
N ASP A 208 15.93 -0.64 27.35
CA ASP A 208 15.88 -2.12 27.52
C ASP A 208 17.12 -2.76 26.87
N ALA A 209 18.27 -2.10 26.99
CA ALA A 209 19.57 -2.63 26.58
C ALA A 209 20.54 -2.46 27.75
N GLY A 210 20.31 -3.20 28.82
CA GLY A 210 21.17 -3.15 29.99
C GLY A 210 20.62 -3.83 31.21
N GLU A 211 20.51 -5.16 31.20
CA GLU A 211 20.87 -5.93 32.39
C GLU A 211 21.22 -7.37 31.97
N GLY A 212 22.51 -7.56 31.69
CA GLY A 212 23.12 -8.86 31.84
C GLY A 212 23.14 -9.20 33.32
N ALA A 213 22.16 -9.96 33.79
CA ALA A 213 22.26 -10.67 35.05
C ALA A 213 22.78 -12.09 34.75
N THR A 214 24.10 -12.24 34.92
CA THR A 214 24.78 -13.52 35.08
C THR A 214 24.05 -14.40 36.10
N PRO A 215 23.91 -15.72 35.86
CA PRO A 215 23.48 -16.61 36.92
C PRO A 215 24.63 -16.71 37.94
N LYS A 216 24.40 -16.23 39.17
CA LYS A 216 25.26 -16.58 40.31
C LYS A 216 25.13 -18.08 40.56
N VAL A 217 26.24 -18.78 40.34
CA VAL A 217 26.52 -20.12 40.86
C VAL A 217 27.17 -19.95 42.24
N GLY A 218 26.71 -20.73 43.22
CA GLY A 218 27.21 -20.80 44.61
C GLY A 218 26.18 -20.27 45.60
N GLU A 219 25.69 -21.01 46.60
CA GLU A 219 26.26 -22.16 47.34
C GLU A 219 25.20 -23.24 47.61
#